data_AF-A0A2N7QCH0-F1
#
_entry.id   AF-A0A2N7QCH0-F1
#
_cell.length_a   1.000
_cell.length_b   1.000
_cell.length_c   1.000
_cell.angle_alpha   90.00
_cell.angle_beta   90.00
_cell.angle_gamma   90.00
#
_symmetry.space_group_name_H-M   'P 1'
#
loop_
_entity.id
_entity.type
_entity.pdbx_description
1 polymer ?
#
loop_
_entity_poly.entity_id
_entity_poly.type
_entity_poly.pdbx_seq_one_letter_code
_entity_poly.pdbx_strand_id
1 'polypeptide(L)'
;MSELIKKTILAGLGLISLTREKAEELAKDLIKRGELAQTEEAKFVKDLMAQAEKNKAELEKKVEQISENVLKKLNLPTRKEFEELKARVEEIAGQKK
;
A
#
# COMPACT_ATOMS: atom_id res chain seq x y z
N MET A 1 -12.73 -7.94 -23.77
CA MET A 1 -11.54 -7.38 -23.08
C MET A 1 -11.89 -6.43 -21.93
N SER A 2 -13.03 -5.73 -21.93
CA SER A 2 -13.44 -4.81 -20.85
C SER A 2 -13.77 -5.51 -19.51
N GLU A 3 -14.36 -6.71 -19.54
CA GLU A 3 -14.70 -7.53 -18.36
C GLU A 3 -13.45 -7.96 -17.57
N LEU A 4 -12.41 -8.42 -18.27
CA LEU A 4 -11.14 -8.83 -17.66
C LEU A 4 -10.41 -7.65 -17.04
N ILE A 5 -10.41 -6.48 -17.69
CA ILE A 5 -9.82 -5.24 -17.17
C ILE A 5 -10.62 -4.73 -15.97
N LYS A 6 -11.97 -4.76 -16.02
CA LYS A 6 -12.81 -4.42 -14.87
C LYS A 6 -12.58 -5.37 -13.69
N LYS A 7 -12.53 -6.68 -13.95
CA LYS A 7 -12.25 -7.69 -12.92
C LYS A 7 -10.82 -7.61 -12.39
N THR A 8 -9.83 -7.24 -13.19
CA THR A 8 -8.45 -7.01 -12.71
C THR A 8 -8.28 -5.69 -11.99
N ILE A 9 -9.05 -4.65 -12.31
CA ILE A 9 -9.12 -3.42 -11.51
C ILE A 9 -9.85 -3.71 -10.19
N LEU A 10 -10.99 -4.41 -10.22
CA LEU A 10 -11.74 -4.83 -9.03
C LEU A 10 -10.96 -5.83 -8.15
N ALA A 11 -10.21 -6.75 -8.75
CA ALA A 11 -9.31 -7.67 -8.05
C ALA A 11 -7.99 -6.99 -7.64
N GLY A 12 -7.55 -5.96 -8.37
CA GLY A 12 -6.44 -5.09 -8.01
C GLY A 12 -6.75 -4.20 -6.80
N LEU A 13 -8.05 -3.92 -6.58
CA LEU A 13 -8.58 -3.39 -5.32
C LEU A 13 -8.71 -4.49 -4.23
N GLY A 14 -8.25 -5.72 -4.47
CA GLY A 14 -8.47 -6.89 -3.62
C GLY A 14 -7.93 -6.81 -2.19
N LEU A 15 -7.08 -5.82 -1.88
CA LEU A 15 -6.68 -5.47 -0.50
C LEU A 15 -7.52 -4.33 0.09
N ILE A 16 -8.09 -3.46 -0.74
CA ILE A 16 -8.96 -2.33 -0.32
C ILE A 16 -10.40 -2.81 -0.12
N SER A 17 -10.82 -3.86 -0.83
CA SER A 17 -12.17 -4.43 -0.73
C SER A 17 -12.33 -5.49 0.38
N LEU A 18 -11.25 -5.86 1.08
CA LEU A 18 -11.34 -6.84 2.16
C LEU A 18 -11.89 -6.16 3.42
N THR A 19 -13.21 -6.02 3.46
CA THR A 19 -13.91 -5.53 4.66
C THR A 19 -14.19 -6.68 5.62
N ARG A 20 -14.49 -6.34 6.87
CA ARG A 20 -14.95 -7.33 7.85
C ARG A 20 -16.17 -8.09 7.32
N GLU A 21 -17.11 -7.43 6.66
CA GLU A 21 -18.31 -8.11 6.11
C GLU A 21 -17.95 -9.14 5.05
N LYS A 22 -16.98 -8.83 4.17
CA LYS A 22 -16.50 -9.80 3.17
C LYS A 22 -15.71 -10.94 3.79
N ALA A 23 -14.95 -10.69 4.84
CA ALA A 23 -14.29 -11.74 5.61
C ALA A 23 -15.30 -12.68 6.30
N GLU A 24 -16.37 -12.13 6.87
CA GLU A 24 -17.47 -12.90 7.46
C GLU A 24 -18.25 -13.70 6.42
N GLU A 25 -18.51 -13.13 5.24
CA GLU A 25 -19.17 -13.83 4.12
C GLU A 25 -18.33 -15.03 3.66
N LEU A 26 -17.01 -14.84 3.51
CA LEU A 26 -16.08 -15.92 3.19
C LEU A 26 -16.05 -16.99 4.29
N ALA A 27 -16.02 -16.60 5.57
CA ALA A 27 -16.03 -17.55 6.67
C ALA A 27 -17.31 -18.39 6.67
N LYS A 28 -18.47 -17.78 6.44
CA LYS A 28 -19.77 -18.47 6.34
C LYS A 28 -19.81 -19.45 5.17
N ASP A 29 -19.23 -19.10 4.03
CA ASP A 29 -19.16 -19.99 2.88
C ASP A 29 -18.22 -21.18 3.12
N LEU A 30 -17.10 -20.98 3.82
CA LEU A 30 -16.20 -22.06 4.23
C LEU A 30 -16.86 -22.99 5.25
N ILE A 31 -17.64 -22.45 6.19
CA ILE A 31 -18.43 -23.26 7.15
C ILE A 31 -19.47 -24.11 6.41
N LYS A 32 -20.21 -23.54 5.46
CA LYS A 32 -21.20 -24.28 4.65
C LYS A 32 -20.56 -25.41 3.84
N ARG A 33 -19.32 -25.23 3.40
CA ARG A 33 -18.53 -26.25 2.69
C ARG A 33 -17.94 -27.32 3.61
N GLY A 34 -18.02 -27.11 4.93
CA GLY A 34 -17.39 -27.98 5.93
C GLY A 34 -15.87 -27.79 6.02
N GLU A 35 -15.33 -26.72 5.44
CA GLU A 35 -13.89 -26.40 5.40
C GLU A 35 -13.45 -25.56 6.60
N LEU A 36 -14.39 -24.95 7.35
CA LEU A 36 -14.14 -24.18 8.55
C LEU A 36 -15.14 -24.57 9.63
N ALA A 37 -14.67 -24.79 10.87
CA ALA A 37 -15.57 -25.04 11.99
C ALA A 37 -16.30 -23.74 12.39
N GLN A 38 -17.57 -23.84 12.77
CA GLN A 38 -18.35 -22.67 13.19
C GLN A 38 -17.73 -21.97 14.42
N THR A 39 -17.07 -22.72 15.29
CA THR A 39 -16.33 -22.20 16.45
C THR A 39 -15.10 -21.38 16.06
N GLU A 40 -14.61 -21.50 14.83
CA GLU A 40 -13.40 -20.85 14.33
C GLU A 40 -13.69 -19.61 13.47
N GLU A 41 -14.96 -19.29 13.19
CA GLU A 41 -15.38 -18.16 12.36
C GLU A 41 -14.71 -16.83 12.78
N ALA A 42 -14.86 -16.47 14.05
CA ALA A 42 -14.34 -15.21 14.59
C ALA A 42 -12.81 -15.14 14.54
N LYS A 43 -12.13 -16.28 14.71
CA LYS A 43 -10.67 -16.36 14.65
C LYS A 43 -10.20 -16.19 13.21
N PHE A 44 -10.82 -16.89 12.26
CA PHE A 44 -10.52 -16.77 10.85
C PHE A 44 -10.68 -15.33 10.35
N VAL A 45 -11.81 -14.68 10.66
CA VAL A 45 -12.05 -13.28 10.29
C VAL A 45 -10.97 -12.37 10.88
N LYS A 46 -10.63 -12.54 12.16
CA LYS A 46 -9.60 -11.74 12.83
C LYS A 46 -8.22 -11.91 12.18
N ASP A 47 -7.82 -13.15 11.92
CA ASP A 47 -6.50 -13.47 11.34
C ASP A 47 -6.40 -12.94 9.90
N LEU A 48 -7.47 -13.07 9.12
CA LEU A 48 -7.57 -12.52 7.77
C LEU A 48 -7.43 -10.99 7.76
N MET A 49 -8.11 -10.30 8.67
CA MET A 49 -7.99 -8.84 8.82
C MET A 49 -6.58 -8.42 9.25
N ALA A 50 -5.99 -9.12 10.21
CA ALA A 50 -4.63 -8.82 10.67
C ALA A 50 -3.60 -9.01 9.55
N GLN A 51 -3.74 -10.06 8.75
CA GLN A 51 -2.88 -10.30 7.60
C GLN A 51 -3.05 -9.23 6.53
N ALA A 52 -4.28 -8.75 6.30
CA ALA A 52 -4.55 -7.67 5.36
C ALA A 52 -3.87 -6.36 5.77
N GLU A 53 -3.96 -5.97 7.04
CA GLU A 53 -3.29 -4.77 7.57
C GLU A 53 -1.76 -4.87 7.42
N LYS A 54 -1.18 -6.04 7.72
CA LYS A 54 0.26 -6.27 7.52
C LYS A 54 0.66 -6.14 6.05
N ASN A 55 -0.10 -6.77 5.14
CA ASN A 55 0.17 -6.71 3.71
C ASN A 55 0.05 -5.28 3.16
N LYS A 56 -0.91 -4.51 3.68
CA LYS A 56 -1.08 -3.09 3.33
C LYS A 56 0.15 -2.26 3.70
N ALA A 57 0.65 -2.40 4.93
CA ALA A 57 1.84 -1.68 5.37
C ALA A 57 3.10 -2.05 4.55
N GLU A 58 3.27 -3.33 4.22
CA GLU A 58 4.37 -3.77 3.35
C GLU A 58 4.25 -3.22 1.92
N LEU A 59 3.03 -3.15 1.39
CA LEU A 59 2.76 -2.57 0.08
C LEU A 59 3.05 -1.06 0.06
N GLU A 60 2.57 -0.31 1.07
CA GLU A 60 2.84 1.12 1.22
C GLU A 60 4.34 1.41 1.22
N LYS A 61 5.11 0.65 2.02
CA LYS A 61 6.57 0.76 2.05
C LYS A 61 7.21 0.47 0.69
N LYS A 62 6.72 -0.54 -0.02
CA LYS A 62 7.24 -0.88 -1.35
C LYS A 62 6.94 0.22 -2.37
N VAL A 63 5.75 0.82 -2.31
CA VAL A 63 5.37 1.94 -3.18
C VAL A 63 6.23 3.17 -2.88
N GLU A 64 6.49 3.48 -1.61
CA GLU A 64 7.39 4.55 -1.20
C GLU A 64 8.80 4.32 -1.76
N GLN A 65 9.35 3.13 -1.56
CA GLN A 65 10.67 2.75 -2.09
C GLN A 65 10.75 2.84 -3.62
N ILE A 66 9.72 2.38 -4.33
CA ILE A 66 9.65 2.49 -5.79
C ILE A 66 9.64 3.95 -6.19
N SER A 67 8.86 4.78 -5.52
CA SER A 67 8.74 6.22 -5.82
C SER A 67 10.08 6.93 -5.59
N GLU A 68 10.75 6.69 -4.46
CA GLU A 68 12.09 7.22 -4.19
C GLU A 68 13.10 6.78 -5.26
N ASN A 69 13.08 5.51 -5.66
CA ASN A 69 13.99 4.99 -6.67
C ASN A 69 13.75 5.61 -8.06
N VAL A 70 12.49 5.87 -8.42
CA VAL A 70 12.14 6.56 -9.66
C VAL A 70 12.66 8.00 -9.63
N LEU A 71 12.42 8.74 -8.54
CA LEU A 71 12.92 10.11 -8.39
C LEU A 71 14.46 10.17 -8.49
N LYS A 72 15.16 9.24 -7.84
CA LYS A 72 16.62 9.10 -7.94
C LYS A 72 17.07 8.80 -9.38
N LYS A 73 16.41 7.89 -10.09
CA LYS A 73 16.73 7.57 -11.49
C LYS A 73 16.53 8.74 -12.45
N LEU A 74 15.59 9.64 -12.14
CA LEU A 74 15.36 10.87 -12.90
C LEU A 74 16.34 11.99 -12.52
N ASN A 75 17.31 11.72 -11.63
CA ASN A 75 18.25 12.71 -11.08
C ASN A 75 17.55 13.94 -10.48
N LEU A 76 16.35 13.75 -9.91
CA LEU A 76 15.64 14.82 -9.24
C LEU A 76 16.18 14.98 -7.81
N PRO A 77 16.67 16.18 -7.44
CA PRO A 77 17.10 16.43 -6.08
C PRO A 77 15.89 16.43 -5.14
N THR A 78 16.10 15.94 -3.92
CA THR A 78 15.14 16.07 -2.84
C THR A 78 14.93 17.54 -2.47
N ARG A 79 13.81 17.85 -1.82
CA ARG A 79 13.55 19.22 -1.34
C ARG A 79 14.67 19.71 -0.40
N LYS A 80 15.19 18.81 0.44
CA LYS A 80 16.29 19.12 1.36
C LYS A 80 17.56 19.51 0.60
N GLU A 81 17.99 18.70 -0.36
CA GLU A 81 19.17 18.98 -1.19
C GLU A 81 19.01 20.31 -1.95
N PHE A 82 17.80 20.61 -2.43
CA PHE A 82 17.50 21.88 -3.11
C PHE A 82 17.61 23.09 -2.16
N GLU A 83 17.04 23.02 -0.96
CA GLU A 83 17.14 24.12 0.02
C GLU A 83 18.58 24.31 0.51
N GLU A 84 19.35 23.23 0.69
CA GLU A 84 20.78 23.32 1.03
C GLU A 84 21.58 23.99 -0.09
N LEU A 85 21.30 23.65 -1.36
CA LEU A 85 21.90 24.31 -2.51
C LEU A 85 21.53 25.79 -2.56
N LYS A 86 20.25 26.12 -2.36
CA LYS A 86 19.74 27.50 -2.34
C LYS A 86 20.43 28.33 -1.25
N ALA A 87 20.55 27.80 -0.03
CA ALA A 87 21.23 28.48 1.07
C ALA A 87 22.70 28.76 0.76
N ARG A 88 23.42 27.79 0.17
CA ARG A 88 24.81 28.00 -0.28
C ARG A 88 24.93 29.07 -1.37
N VAL A 89 23.98 29.09 -2.31
CA VAL A 89 23.95 30.11 -3.37
C VAL A 89 23.72 31.50 -2.77
N GLU A 90 22.80 31.64 -1.81
CA GLU A 90 22.54 32.89 -1.10
C GLU A 90 23.76 33.36 -0.29
N GLU A 91 24.46 32.45 0.39
CA GLU A 91 25.69 32.75 1.13
C GLU A 91 26.79 33.29 0.19
N ILE A 92 27.07 32.58 -0.91
CA ILE A 92 28.09 32.99 -1.88
C ILE A 92 27.70 34.30 -2.58
N ALA A 93 26.42 34.48 -2.92
CA ALA A 93 25.92 35.72 -3.52
C ALA A 93 26.00 36.91 -2.55
N GLY A 94 25.78 36.67 -1.25
CA GLY A 94 25.95 37.67 -0.20
C GLY A 94 27.41 38.07 0.05
N GLN A 95 28.36 37.13 -0.10
CA GLN A 95 29.79 37.39 0.06
C GLN A 95 30.42 38.22 -1.09
N LYS A 96 29.72 38.39 -2.22
CA LYS A 96 30.20 39.18 -3.37
C LYS A 96 29.79 40.67 -3.35
N LYS A 97 29.19 41.15 -2.25
CA LYS A 97 28.96 42.58 -1.99
C LYS A 97 30.03 43.15 -1.07
#